data_AF-A0A962R1Y2-F1
#
_entry.id   AF-A0A962R1Y2-F1
#
_cell.length_a   1.000
_cell.length_b   1.000
_cell.length_c   1.000
_cell.angle_alpha   90.00
_cell.angle_beta   90.00
_cell.angle_gamma   90.00
#
_symmetry.space_group_name_H-M   'P 1'
#
loop_
_entity.id
_entity.type
_entity.pdbx_description
1 polymer ?
#
loop_
_entity_poly.entity_id
_entity_poly.type
_entity_poly.pdbx_seq_one_letter_code
_entity_poly.pdbx_strand_id
1 'polypeptide(L)'
;MQPETPVEPEVDKRLSGGDTTVFAASSSAFETPAPNLEGERLDKHLAGDVAFEDVFVTAPAPVNSGLGTIFNNSSCIRCHPRDGRGRAAEPGVDQESIFLRVSIGNDPLTGPEPAPGFGLQFQHRAVFGVEPEGKVDVAYEELETTFADGDTISLRKPVFTIVESYQ
;
A
#
# COMPACT_ATOMS: atom_id res chain seq x y z
N MET A 1 -3.03 10.39 -49.94
CA MET A 1 -3.28 9.19 -49.12
C MET A 1 -3.17 9.64 -47.67
N GLN A 2 -4.29 9.69 -46.95
CA GLN A 2 -4.24 9.88 -45.49
C GLN A 2 -3.61 8.62 -44.89
N PRO A 3 -2.72 8.74 -43.90
CA PRO A 3 -2.20 7.58 -43.20
C PRO A 3 -3.36 6.87 -42.52
N GLU A 4 -3.48 5.57 -42.79
CA GLU A 4 -4.47 4.70 -42.17
C GLU A 4 -4.18 4.69 -40.67
N THR A 5 -5.18 5.07 -39.86
CA THR A 5 -5.06 5.00 -38.41
C THR A 5 -4.82 3.53 -38.04
N PRO A 6 -3.75 3.20 -37.29
CA PRO A 6 -3.52 1.83 -36.86
C PRO A 6 -4.76 1.30 -36.14
N VAL A 7 -5.34 0.22 -36.66
CA VAL A 7 -6.40 -0.50 -35.96
C VAL A 7 -5.72 -1.20 -34.78
N GLU A 8 -5.90 -0.64 -33.60
CA GLU A 8 -5.47 -1.29 -32.37
C GLU A 8 -6.21 -2.62 -32.26
N PRO A 9 -5.53 -3.74 -31.94
CA PRO A 9 -6.20 -5.01 -31.77
C PRO A 9 -7.32 -4.87 -30.74
N GLU A 10 -8.49 -5.45 -31.01
CA GLU A 10 -9.61 -5.45 -30.08
C GLU A 10 -9.26 -6.33 -28.88
N VAL A 11 -8.64 -5.71 -27.87
CA VAL A 11 -8.34 -6.35 -26.58
C VAL A 11 -9.56 -6.20 -25.69
N ASP A 12 -10.08 -7.33 -25.20
CA ASP A 12 -11.11 -7.31 -24.17
C ASP A 12 -10.53 -6.63 -22.91
N LYS A 13 -11.00 -5.41 -22.63
CA LYS A 13 -10.54 -4.58 -21.51
C LYS A 13 -10.78 -5.23 -20.14
N ARG A 14 -11.60 -6.28 -20.07
CA ARG A 14 -11.83 -7.07 -18.85
C ARG A 14 -10.65 -8.00 -18.52
N LEU A 15 -9.74 -8.26 -19.47
CA LEU A 15 -8.62 -9.18 -19.30
C LEU A 15 -7.37 -8.48 -18.75
N SER A 16 -7.41 -8.06 -17.47
CA SER A 16 -6.28 -7.37 -16.82
C SER A 16 -4.99 -8.20 -16.75
N GLY A 17 -5.09 -9.54 -16.84
CA GLY A 17 -3.97 -10.47 -16.91
C GLY A 17 -3.79 -11.13 -18.27
N GLY A 18 -4.44 -10.63 -19.33
CA GLY A 18 -4.48 -11.31 -20.64
C GLY A 18 -5.05 -12.72 -20.53
N ASP A 19 -4.40 -13.70 -21.16
CA ASP A 19 -4.79 -15.13 -21.12
C ASP A 19 -4.77 -15.74 -19.70
N THR A 20 -4.12 -15.06 -18.75
CA THR A 20 -4.03 -15.50 -17.35
C THR A 20 -5.06 -14.83 -16.44
N THR A 21 -5.99 -14.06 -17.00
CA THR A 21 -7.05 -13.39 -16.23
C THR A 21 -7.92 -14.41 -15.49
N VAL A 22 -8.01 -14.25 -14.17
CA VAL A 22 -8.92 -15.02 -13.33
C VAL A 22 -10.15 -14.17 -13.01
N PHE A 23 -11.33 -14.67 -13.32
CA PHE A 23 -12.61 -14.02 -12.99
C PHE A 23 -13.04 -14.39 -11.56
N ALA A 24 -12.28 -13.89 -10.58
CA ALA A 24 -12.59 -14.03 -9.15
C ALA A 24 -13.07 -12.69 -8.59
N ALA A 25 -14.22 -12.73 -7.88
CA ALA A 25 -14.82 -11.55 -7.23
C ALA A 25 -14.94 -11.73 -5.72
N SER A 26 -14.18 -12.65 -5.14
CA SER A 26 -14.11 -12.87 -3.70
C SER A 26 -12.96 -12.06 -3.08
N SER A 27 -12.87 -12.09 -1.74
CA SER A 27 -11.76 -11.46 -1.03
C SER A 27 -10.39 -12.05 -1.38
N SER A 28 -10.34 -13.27 -1.93
CA SER A 28 -9.11 -13.99 -2.31
C SER A 28 -8.78 -13.84 -3.80
N ALA A 29 -9.38 -12.87 -4.49
CA ALA A 29 -9.19 -12.69 -5.93
C ALA A 29 -7.72 -12.46 -6.33
N PHE A 30 -6.93 -11.82 -5.46
CA PHE A 30 -5.52 -11.51 -5.72
C PHE A 30 -4.55 -12.60 -5.28
N GLU A 31 -4.98 -13.56 -4.46
CA GLU A 31 -4.19 -14.71 -3.99
C GLU A 31 -4.12 -15.84 -5.05
N THR A 32 -4.88 -15.72 -6.15
CA THR A 32 -4.97 -16.82 -7.12
C THR A 32 -3.76 -16.81 -8.06
N PRO A 33 -2.95 -17.88 -8.13
CA PRO A 33 -1.86 -17.97 -9.07
C PRO A 33 -2.36 -17.92 -10.52
N ALA A 34 -1.50 -17.43 -11.43
CA ALA A 34 -1.79 -17.49 -12.85
C ALA A 34 -2.04 -18.96 -13.29
N PRO A 35 -3.12 -19.25 -14.06
CA PRO A 35 -3.53 -20.63 -14.36
C PRO A 35 -2.51 -21.50 -15.11
N ASN A 36 -1.49 -20.87 -15.71
CA ASN A 36 -0.41 -21.53 -16.45
C ASN A 36 0.86 -21.73 -15.62
N LEU A 37 0.84 -21.46 -14.31
CA LEU A 37 1.93 -21.79 -13.41
C LEU A 37 1.85 -23.25 -12.99
N GLU A 38 2.85 -24.04 -13.40
CA GLU A 38 2.95 -25.46 -13.12
C GLU A 38 4.33 -25.84 -12.55
N GLY A 39 4.39 -26.99 -11.88
CA GLY A 39 5.62 -27.56 -11.32
C GLY A 39 6.37 -26.58 -10.41
N GLU A 40 7.68 -26.45 -10.61
CA GLU A 40 8.55 -25.60 -9.81
C GLU A 40 8.09 -24.12 -9.75
N ARG A 41 7.42 -23.62 -10.80
CA ARG A 41 6.94 -22.23 -10.82
C ARG A 41 5.76 -22.03 -9.87
N LEU A 42 4.87 -23.03 -9.78
CA LEU A 42 3.77 -23.02 -8.84
C LEU A 42 4.29 -23.19 -7.41
N ASP A 43 5.22 -24.12 -7.19
CA ASP A 43 5.86 -24.33 -5.88
C ASP A 43 6.52 -23.04 -5.37
N LYS A 44 7.23 -22.32 -6.26
CA LYS A 44 7.85 -21.03 -5.92
C LYS A 44 6.82 -19.96 -5.59
N HIS A 45 5.69 -19.92 -6.29
CA HIS A 45 4.61 -18.99 -5.98
C HIS A 45 4.02 -19.28 -4.59
N LEU A 46 3.68 -20.53 -4.30
CA LEU A 46 3.11 -20.94 -3.01
C LEU A 46 4.09 -20.72 -1.84
N ALA A 47 5.39 -20.96 -2.05
CA ALA A 47 6.40 -20.64 -1.04
C ALA A 47 6.54 -19.13 -0.82
N GLY A 48 6.40 -18.34 -1.88
CA GLY A 48 6.40 -16.87 -1.80
C GLY A 48 5.19 -16.33 -1.05
N ASP A 49 4.01 -16.92 -1.27
CA ASP A 49 2.77 -16.59 -0.57
C ASP A 49 2.92 -16.80 0.95
N VAL A 50 3.44 -17.97 1.37
CA VAL A 50 3.75 -18.23 2.79
C VAL A 50 4.72 -17.17 3.36
N ALA A 51 5.77 -16.82 2.62
CA ALA A 51 6.72 -15.79 3.05
C ALA A 51 6.12 -14.37 3.06
N PHE A 52 5.08 -14.12 2.28
CA PHE A 52 4.36 -12.84 2.25
C PHE A 52 3.45 -12.67 3.47
N GLU A 53 2.92 -13.79 3.99
CA GLU A 53 2.12 -13.84 5.21
C GLU A 53 2.96 -13.82 6.49
N ASP A 54 4.26 -14.08 6.41
CA ASP A 54 5.16 -14.13 7.56
C ASP A 54 5.15 -12.84 8.39
N VAL A 55 5.12 -13.01 9.71
CA VAL A 55 5.20 -11.92 10.68
C VAL A 55 6.62 -11.80 11.22
N PHE A 56 7.24 -10.65 11.00
CA PHE A 56 8.52 -10.29 11.59
C PHE A 56 8.39 -10.05 13.09
N VAL A 57 9.35 -10.58 13.85
CA VAL A 57 9.41 -10.52 15.31
C VAL A 57 10.73 -9.89 15.74
N THR A 58 10.73 -9.25 16.91
CA THR A 58 11.92 -8.65 17.49
C THR A 58 13.04 -9.66 17.66
N ALA A 59 14.27 -9.26 17.33
CA ALA A 59 15.44 -10.06 17.62
C ALA A 59 15.59 -10.29 19.15
N PRO A 60 16.12 -11.44 19.59
CA PRO A 60 16.69 -12.55 18.81
C PRO A 60 15.70 -13.72 18.61
N ALA A 61 14.46 -13.46 18.17
CA ALA A 61 13.50 -14.54 17.89
C ALA A 61 14.10 -15.62 16.95
N PRO A 62 13.80 -16.91 17.16
CA PRO A 62 14.36 -17.99 16.35
C PRO A 62 13.75 -18.06 14.94
N VAL A 63 12.57 -17.46 14.73
CA VAL A 63 11.81 -17.46 13.48
C VAL A 63 11.45 -16.02 13.15
N ASN A 64 11.63 -15.63 11.89
CA ASN A 64 11.30 -14.30 11.33
C ASN A 64 11.84 -13.13 12.17
N SER A 65 13.07 -13.27 12.69
CA SER A 65 13.77 -12.22 13.41
C SER A 65 14.06 -11.00 12.52
N GLY A 66 14.19 -9.82 13.13
CA GLY A 66 14.65 -8.61 12.45
C GLY A 66 13.67 -7.46 12.45
N LEU A 67 12.55 -7.56 13.18
CA LEU A 67 11.66 -6.42 13.39
C LEU A 67 12.41 -5.29 14.13
N GLY A 68 12.47 -4.11 13.51
CA GLY A 68 13.06 -2.92 14.10
C GLY A 68 12.30 -2.44 15.35
N THR A 69 12.94 -1.55 16.13
CA THR A 69 12.37 -1.01 17.38
C THR A 69 11.11 -0.18 17.15
N ILE A 70 11.13 0.64 16.11
CA ILE A 70 9.99 1.38 15.56
C ILE A 70 9.75 0.94 14.11
N PHE A 71 8.50 0.88 13.68
CA PHE A 71 8.09 0.33 12.39
C PHE A 71 6.70 0.86 11.95
N ASN A 72 6.35 0.65 10.68
CA ASN A 72 4.99 0.88 10.18
C ASN A 72 4.16 -0.40 10.23
N ASN A 73 4.76 -1.54 9.87
CA ASN A 73 4.09 -2.81 9.88
C ASN A 73 5.06 -3.98 10.09
N SER A 74 4.55 -5.12 10.57
CA SER A 74 5.36 -6.31 10.88
C SER A 74 5.18 -7.45 9.88
N SER A 75 4.40 -7.29 8.82
CA SER A 75 4.20 -8.30 7.78
C SER A 75 3.72 -7.64 6.48
N CYS A 76 4.01 -8.24 5.33
CA CYS A 76 3.60 -7.71 4.02
C CYS A 76 2.06 -7.66 3.90
N ILE A 77 1.39 -8.73 4.33
CA ILE A 77 -0.08 -8.87 4.22
C ILE A 77 -0.88 -7.83 5.01
N ARG A 78 -0.31 -7.18 6.03
CA ARG A 78 -1.01 -6.10 6.75
C ARG A 78 -1.10 -4.81 5.92
N CYS A 79 -0.13 -4.57 5.02
CA CYS A 79 -0.23 -3.51 4.02
C CYS A 79 -0.96 -3.98 2.76
N HIS A 80 -0.84 -5.26 2.43
CA HIS A 80 -1.36 -5.89 1.22
C HIS A 80 -2.29 -7.06 1.59
N PRO A 81 -3.48 -6.79 2.14
CA PRO A 81 -4.36 -7.83 2.63
C PRO A 81 -4.76 -8.75 1.48
N ARG A 82 -4.51 -10.05 1.64
CA ARG A 82 -4.85 -11.08 0.64
C ARG A 82 -4.20 -10.80 -0.72
N ASP A 83 -2.93 -10.43 -0.71
CA ASP A 83 -2.12 -9.98 -1.86
C ASP A 83 -2.68 -8.81 -2.64
N GLY A 84 -3.70 -8.17 -2.08
CA GLY A 84 -4.45 -7.12 -2.71
C GLY A 84 -3.88 -5.74 -2.45
N ARG A 85 -4.63 -4.76 -2.95
CA ARG A 85 -4.39 -3.36 -2.62
C ARG A 85 -4.70 -3.12 -1.14
N GLY A 86 -3.81 -2.36 -0.50
CA GLY A 86 -4.03 -1.84 0.84
C GLY A 86 -5.32 -1.04 0.97
N ARG A 87 -5.86 -1.01 2.18
CA ARG A 87 -7.08 -0.25 2.48
C ARG A 87 -6.78 1.24 2.47
N ALA A 88 -7.73 2.04 1.97
CA ALA A 88 -7.66 3.48 2.15
C ALA A 88 -7.71 3.81 3.65
N ALA A 89 -7.06 4.92 4.02
CA ALA A 89 -7.11 5.40 5.38
C ALA A 89 -8.55 5.79 5.74
N GLU A 90 -9.03 5.43 6.93
CA GLU A 90 -10.36 5.81 7.39
C GLU A 90 -10.31 6.37 8.81
N PRO A 91 -11.14 7.38 9.15
CA PRO A 91 -11.14 7.99 10.48
C PRO A 91 -11.42 6.95 11.57
N GLY A 92 -10.66 6.99 12.67
CA GLY A 92 -10.85 6.09 13.81
C GLY A 92 -10.44 4.62 13.58
N VAL A 93 -9.82 4.31 12.44
CA VAL A 93 -9.25 2.99 12.14
C VAL A 93 -7.72 3.07 12.22
N ASP A 94 -7.07 1.98 12.65
CA ASP A 94 -5.61 1.90 12.63
C ASP A 94 -5.09 1.86 11.17
N GLN A 95 -4.06 2.65 10.89
CA GLN A 95 -3.62 2.95 9.52
C GLN A 95 -2.56 1.95 9.03
N GLU A 96 -2.98 0.69 8.82
CA GLU A 96 -2.03 -0.40 8.53
C GLU A 96 -1.43 -0.34 7.12
N SER A 97 -2.20 0.16 6.15
CA SER A 97 -1.90 0.05 4.71
C SER A 97 -1.27 1.31 4.11
N ILE A 98 -1.00 2.32 4.94
CA ILE A 98 -0.37 3.57 4.52
C ILE A 98 0.83 3.89 5.40
N PHE A 99 1.73 4.71 4.87
CA PHE A 99 2.76 5.38 5.67
C PHE A 99 2.86 6.83 5.21
N LEU A 100 3.35 7.69 6.09
CA LEU A 100 3.58 9.09 5.78
C LEU A 100 5.06 9.32 5.51
N ARG A 101 5.36 9.98 4.40
CA ARG A 101 6.67 10.62 4.19
C ARG A 101 6.59 12.02 4.77
N VAL A 102 7.56 12.35 5.62
CA VAL A 102 7.63 13.65 6.31
C VAL A 102 8.90 14.36 5.88
N SER A 103 8.78 15.67 5.66
CA SER A 103 9.88 16.51 5.16
C SER A 103 9.64 17.95 5.58
N ILE A 104 10.70 18.67 5.97
CA ILE A 104 10.63 20.11 6.29
C ILE A 104 10.90 21.01 5.08
N GLY A 105 11.40 20.41 4.00
CA GLY A 105 11.77 21.09 2.77
C GLY A 105 12.04 20.08 1.66
N ASN A 106 12.38 20.56 0.47
CA ASN A 106 12.81 19.70 -0.62
C ASN A 106 13.90 20.42 -1.40
N ASP A 107 15.14 19.95 -1.23
CA ASP A 107 16.28 20.44 -1.97
C ASP A 107 16.23 19.92 -3.43
N PRO A 108 16.36 20.79 -4.45
CA PRO A 108 16.25 20.37 -5.84
C PRO A 108 17.30 19.36 -6.32
N LEU A 109 18.45 19.25 -5.63
CA LEU A 109 19.55 18.37 -6.01
C LEU A 109 19.54 17.05 -5.22
N THR A 110 19.23 17.12 -3.93
CA THR A 110 19.39 16.03 -2.97
C THR A 110 18.06 15.43 -2.49
N GLY A 111 16.93 16.09 -2.76
CA GLY A 111 15.59 15.61 -2.48
C GLY A 111 15.04 16.08 -1.13
N PRO A 112 14.12 15.31 -0.51
CA PRO A 112 13.43 15.74 0.70
C PRO A 112 14.38 15.88 1.88
N GLU A 113 14.25 16.98 2.62
CA GLU A 113 15.02 17.26 3.83
C GLU A 113 14.38 16.57 5.05
N PRO A 114 15.11 15.70 5.76
CA PRO A 114 14.54 14.94 6.86
C PRO A 114 13.96 15.84 7.95
N ALA A 115 12.77 15.49 8.43
CA ALA A 115 12.19 16.13 9.58
C ALA A 115 13.03 15.79 10.83
N PRO A 116 13.47 16.79 11.61
CA PRO A 116 14.20 16.55 12.84
C PRO A 116 13.44 15.59 13.76
N GLY A 117 14.13 14.53 14.22
CA GLY A 117 13.53 13.51 15.08
C GLY A 117 12.73 12.41 14.37
N PHE A 118 12.38 12.53 13.08
CA PHE A 118 11.57 11.54 12.34
C PHE A 118 12.22 11.01 11.05
N GLY A 119 13.24 11.70 10.54
CA GLY A 119 13.82 11.36 9.25
C GLY A 119 12.84 11.64 8.10
N LEU A 120 12.71 10.69 7.17
CA LEU A 120 11.89 10.85 5.95
C LEU A 120 10.62 10.01 5.94
N GLN A 121 10.40 9.18 6.95
CA GLN A 121 9.25 8.27 7.02
C GLN A 121 8.80 8.14 8.45
N PHE A 122 7.54 8.47 8.69
CA PHE A 122 6.96 8.40 10.02
C PHE A 122 6.65 6.95 10.42
N GLN A 123 7.04 6.54 11.62
CA GLN A 123 6.92 5.17 12.15
C GLN A 123 5.99 5.13 13.37
N HIS A 124 4.72 4.83 13.12
CA HIS A 124 3.63 4.94 14.09
C HIS A 124 3.47 3.74 15.03
N ARG A 125 4.35 2.74 14.95
CA ARG A 125 4.34 1.55 15.81
C ARG A 125 5.71 1.30 16.40
N ALA A 126 5.71 0.63 17.54
CA ALA A 126 6.92 0.28 18.26
C ALA A 126 6.76 -1.08 18.95
N VAL A 127 7.88 -1.67 19.32
CA VAL A 127 7.94 -2.87 20.15
C VAL A 127 7.60 -2.54 21.60
N PHE A 128 7.31 -3.56 22.42
CA PHE A 128 6.97 -3.34 23.82
C PHE A 128 8.06 -2.55 24.57
N GLY A 129 7.64 -1.54 25.32
CA GLY A 129 8.54 -0.69 26.12
C GLY A 129 9.27 0.40 25.33
N VAL A 130 8.99 0.54 24.02
CA VAL A 130 9.52 1.62 23.18
C VAL A 130 8.36 2.53 22.77
N GLU A 131 8.59 3.84 22.80
CA GLU A 131 7.63 4.84 22.36
C GLU A 131 7.67 4.96 20.82
N PRO A 132 6.52 4.84 20.10
CA PRO A 132 6.47 5.09 18.67
C PRO A 132 6.61 6.58 18.37
N GLU A 133 6.84 6.94 17.11
CA GLU A 133 6.93 8.35 16.69
C GLU A 133 5.64 9.15 16.92
N GLY A 134 4.53 8.44 17.05
CA GLY A 134 3.20 8.93 17.38
C GLY A 134 2.14 8.11 16.64
N LYS A 135 0.97 8.69 16.44
CA LYS A 135 -0.14 8.07 15.69
C LYS A 135 -0.52 8.92 14.49
N VAL A 136 -1.10 8.28 13.48
CA VAL A 136 -1.66 8.94 12.30
C VAL A 136 -3.17 8.93 12.41
N ASP A 137 -3.77 10.12 12.43
CA ASP A 137 -5.21 10.32 12.27
C ASP A 137 -5.52 10.84 10.87
N VAL A 138 -6.74 10.58 10.40
CA VAL A 138 -7.21 11.01 9.09
C VAL A 138 -8.61 11.60 9.19
N ALA A 139 -8.79 12.77 8.59
CA ALA A 139 -10.09 13.36 8.29
C ALA A 139 -10.28 13.47 6.77
N TYR A 140 -11.51 13.65 6.33
CA TYR A 140 -11.82 13.85 4.92
C TYR A 140 -12.56 15.15 4.69
N GLU A 141 -12.08 15.93 3.72
CA GLU A 141 -12.77 17.09 3.16
C GLU A 141 -13.47 16.66 1.87
N GLU A 142 -14.75 17.01 1.73
CA GLU A 142 -15.48 16.81 0.48
C GLU A 142 -15.18 17.96 -0.49
N LEU A 143 -14.84 17.62 -1.73
CA LEU A 143 -14.58 18.55 -2.81
C LEU A 143 -15.56 18.27 -3.95
N GLU A 144 -16.51 19.17 -4.14
CA GLU A 144 -17.40 19.11 -5.28
C GLU A 144 -16.68 19.56 -6.56
N THR A 145 -16.81 18.76 -7.61
CA THR A 145 -16.36 19.14 -8.96
C THR A 145 -17.46 18.92 -9.96
N THR A 146 -17.57 19.83 -10.91
CA THR A 146 -18.52 19.74 -12.03
C THR A 146 -17.76 19.44 -13.31
N PHE A 147 -18.20 18.42 -14.03
CA PHE A 147 -17.67 18.05 -15.33
C PHE A 147 -18.14 19.02 -16.42
N ALA A 148 -17.51 18.96 -17.60
CA ALA A 148 -17.83 19.85 -18.71
C ALA A 148 -19.26 19.66 -19.27
N ASP A 149 -19.88 18.50 -19.02
CA ASP A 149 -21.26 18.17 -19.38
C ASP A 149 -22.29 18.63 -18.33
N GLY A 150 -21.83 19.15 -17.18
CA GLY A 150 -22.67 19.66 -16.10
C GLY A 150 -22.92 18.67 -14.96
N ASP A 151 -22.44 17.42 -15.05
CA ASP A 151 -22.56 16.45 -13.96
C ASP A 151 -21.66 16.84 -12.78
N THR A 152 -22.17 16.72 -11.56
CA THR A 152 -21.42 17.01 -10.34
C THR A 152 -21.10 15.71 -9.59
N ILE A 153 -19.86 15.59 -9.14
CA ILE A 153 -19.44 14.54 -8.21
C ILE A 153 -18.79 15.16 -6.98
N SER A 154 -18.77 14.38 -5.89
CA SER A 154 -18.05 14.73 -4.67
C SER A 154 -16.81 13.85 -4.53
N LEU A 155 -15.66 14.47 -4.31
CA LEU A 155 -14.38 13.81 -4.11
C LEU A 155 -13.95 13.93 -2.65
N ARG A 156 -13.50 12.81 -2.08
CA ARG A 156 -12.93 12.76 -0.73
C ARG A 156 -11.44 13.10 -0.77
N LYS A 157 -11.04 14.21 -0.14
CA LYS A 157 -9.64 14.61 0.05
C LYS A 157 -9.19 14.25 1.47
N PRO A 158 -8.22 13.34 1.65
CA PRO A 158 -7.72 12.99 2.97
C PRO A 158 -6.86 14.12 3.55
N VAL A 159 -7.04 14.39 4.84
CA VAL A 159 -6.25 15.31 5.66
C VAL A 159 -5.64 14.49 6.79
N PHE A 160 -4.33 14.24 6.70
CA PHE A 160 -3.59 13.48 7.70
C PHE A 160 -3.07 14.39 8.81
N THR A 161 -3.22 13.94 10.06
CA THR A 161 -2.67 14.62 11.23
C THR A 161 -1.82 13.64 12.03
N ILE A 162 -0.64 14.07 12.47
CA ILE A 162 0.16 13.32 13.44
C ILE A 162 -0.30 13.76 14.84
N VAL A 163 -0.68 12.77 15.66
CA VAL A 163 -1.14 12.99 17.03
C VAL A 163 -0.31 12.14 17.99
N GLU A 164 -0.27 12.53 19.27
CA GLU A 164 0.51 11.79 20.30
C GLU A 164 1.98 11.58 19.91
N SER A 165 2.59 12.59 19.29
CA SER A 165 4.00 12.60 18.88
C SER A 165 4.94 12.72 20.08
N TYR A 166 6.10 12.04 20.04
CA TYR A 166 7.15 12.22 21.06
C TYR A 166 7.93 13.54 20.92
N GLN A 167 7.81 14.22 19.78
CA GLN A 167 8.29 15.59 19.57
C GLN A 167 7.16 16.58 19.78
#